data_AF-A0A522FJ90-F1
#
_entry.id   AF-A0A522FJ90-F1
#
_cell.length_a   1.000
_cell.length_b   1.000
_cell.length_c   1.000
_cell.angle_alpha   90.00
_cell.angle_beta   90.00
_cell.angle_gamma   90.00
#
_symmetry.space_group_name_H-M   'P 1'
#
loop_
_entity.id
_entity.type
_entity.pdbx_description
1 polymer ?
#
loop_
_entity_poly.entity_id
_entity_poly.type
_entity_poly.pdbx_seq_one_letter_code
_entity_poly.pdbx_strand_id
1 'polypeptide(L)'
;MKTIFKILLVISLFTNFIPNAKAADTLNPCWTMYKPHDPDHNSFNPDSVMWDTCVTGDHKVLYAYKWYYVILPVGALNVPWAPGDSLIYRDWRDIDSSFTELRNGFQLIENKFGPFIMKKQYPDEIDTSSIGSRSWYIKFEEYFNIDSIVYYLGGFIDPRYVSYDMRAYRLADNVNDTNAILKPLIINLYPNPSDGYIIVDFYDNKYGLHEIEIYNEINNKVYQYSFINSNDNIMINLNLSFLPNGLYFLKNGSIIKKFIILK
;
A
#
# COMPACT_ATOMS: atom_id res chain seq x y z
N MET A 1 -17.70 -74.90 -4.17
CA MET A 1 -16.76 -74.73 -3.04
C MET A 1 -15.35 -74.81 -3.60
N LYS A 2 -14.53 -73.76 -3.45
CA LYS A 2 -13.16 -73.59 -4.01
C LYS A 2 -13.17 -73.35 -5.54
N THR A 3 -12.46 -72.42 -6.19
CA THR A 3 -11.42 -71.43 -5.84
C THR A 3 -11.35 -70.52 -7.07
N ILE A 4 -11.57 -69.20 -6.97
CA ILE A 4 -11.28 -68.26 -8.07
C ILE A 4 -10.15 -67.34 -7.63
N PHE A 5 -9.08 -67.41 -8.41
CA PHE A 5 -7.80 -66.78 -8.21
C PHE A 5 -7.90 -65.26 -8.23
N LYS A 6 -7.26 -64.64 -7.25
CA LYS A 6 -7.05 -63.19 -7.09
C LYS A 6 -6.30 -62.64 -8.31
N ILE A 7 -6.94 -61.76 -9.07
CA ILE A 7 -6.24 -60.74 -9.87
C ILE A 7 -6.41 -59.43 -9.09
N LEU A 8 -5.44 -59.18 -8.20
CA LEU A 8 -5.26 -57.87 -7.58
C LEU A 8 -4.60 -56.99 -8.67
N LEU A 9 -5.44 -56.21 -9.35
CA LEU A 9 -5.01 -55.11 -10.20
C LEU A 9 -4.38 -54.05 -9.29
N VAL A 10 -3.06 -54.15 -9.08
CA VAL A 10 -2.26 -53.07 -8.50
C VAL A 10 -2.19 -51.98 -9.57
N ILE A 11 -3.18 -51.09 -9.57
CA ILE A 11 -3.03 -49.78 -10.18
C ILE A 11 -2.02 -49.05 -9.29
N SER A 12 -0.73 -49.19 -9.59
CA SER A 12 0.28 -48.34 -9.01
C SER A 12 -0.01 -46.92 -9.49
N LEU A 13 -0.57 -46.13 -8.57
CA LEU A 13 -0.61 -44.68 -8.63
C LEU A 13 0.80 -44.15 -8.95
N PHE A 14 1.12 -44.00 -10.22
CA PHE A 14 2.03 -42.96 -10.66
C PHE A 14 1.26 -41.63 -10.56
N THR A 15 0.97 -41.20 -9.33
CA THR A 15 0.74 -39.78 -9.09
C THR A 15 2.05 -39.11 -9.41
N ASN A 16 2.08 -38.47 -10.58
CA ASN A 16 3.10 -37.54 -10.98
C ASN A 16 3.36 -36.59 -9.81
N PHE A 17 4.42 -36.83 -9.04
CA PHE A 17 5.11 -35.74 -8.38
C PHE A 17 5.77 -34.95 -9.52
N ILE A 18 4.97 -34.12 -10.18
CA ILE A 18 5.52 -32.91 -10.76
C ILE A 18 5.95 -32.13 -9.52
N PRO A 19 7.25 -31.93 -9.25
CA PRO A 19 7.60 -30.84 -8.38
C PRO A 19 6.98 -29.62 -9.07
N ASN A 20 5.96 -29.03 -8.44
CA ASN A 20 5.71 -27.61 -8.59
C ASN A 20 6.99 -26.93 -8.09
N ALA A 21 8.03 -26.96 -8.92
CA ALA A 21 8.96 -25.86 -9.00
C ALA A 21 8.05 -24.68 -9.36
N LYS A 22 7.49 -24.05 -8.32
CA LYS A 22 7.18 -22.62 -8.40
C LYS A 22 8.43 -22.07 -9.04
N ALA A 23 8.32 -21.59 -10.28
CA ALA A 23 9.36 -20.79 -10.89
C ALA A 23 9.78 -19.85 -9.76
N ALA A 24 11.05 -19.92 -9.33
CA ALA A 24 11.54 -19.00 -8.32
C ALA A 24 11.13 -17.63 -8.86
N ASP A 25 10.17 -16.97 -8.19
CA ASP A 25 9.57 -15.73 -8.69
C ASP A 25 10.74 -14.84 -9.02
N THR A 26 11.03 -14.72 -10.32
CA THR A 26 12.19 -13.97 -10.75
C THR A 26 11.82 -12.56 -10.39
N LEU A 27 12.45 -12.04 -9.33
CA LEU A 27 12.30 -10.65 -8.93
C LEU A 27 12.37 -9.81 -10.19
N ASN A 28 11.52 -8.79 -10.25
CA ASN A 28 11.45 -7.88 -11.39
C ASN A 28 12.89 -7.50 -11.83
N PRO A 29 13.25 -7.64 -13.11
CA PRO A 29 14.62 -7.40 -13.59
C PRO A 29 15.10 -5.96 -13.34
N CYS A 30 14.17 -5.04 -13.09
CA CYS A 30 14.45 -3.66 -12.73
C CYS A 30 14.70 -3.46 -11.22
N TRP A 31 14.47 -4.47 -10.39
CA TRP A 31 14.65 -4.33 -8.95
C TRP A 31 16.08 -4.66 -8.55
N THR A 32 16.75 -3.67 -7.98
CA THR A 32 18.09 -3.82 -7.43
C THR A 32 18.04 -3.57 -5.93
N MET A 33 18.89 -4.25 -5.16
CA MET A 33 18.93 -4.04 -3.72
C MET A 33 19.42 -2.64 -3.38
N TYR A 34 18.69 -1.93 -2.52
CA TYR A 34 18.96 -0.55 -2.09
C TYR A 34 20.12 -0.47 -1.07
N LYS A 35 21.24 -1.16 -1.37
CA LYS A 35 22.39 -1.54 -0.52
C LYS A 35 22.26 -2.93 0.12
N PRO A 36 23.33 -3.74 0.15
CA PRO A 36 23.34 -5.02 0.85
C PRO A 36 23.26 -4.82 2.38
N HIS A 37 22.69 -5.79 3.10
CA HIS A 37 22.80 -5.82 4.56
C HIS A 37 24.17 -6.37 4.96
N ASP A 38 25.06 -5.46 5.31
CA ASP A 38 26.43 -5.73 5.75
C ASP A 38 26.77 -4.82 6.94
N PRO A 39 26.36 -5.21 8.16
CA PRO A 39 26.60 -4.45 9.39
C PRO A 39 28.07 -4.15 9.65
N ASP A 40 28.97 -5.07 9.28
CA ASP A 40 30.41 -4.92 9.48
C ASP A 40 31.00 -3.76 8.67
N HIS A 41 30.35 -3.43 7.55
CA HIS A 41 30.71 -2.31 6.67
C HIS A 41 29.71 -1.14 6.75
N ASN A 42 28.96 -1.02 7.86
CA ASN A 42 27.97 0.03 8.09
C ASN A 42 26.86 0.13 7.01
N SER A 43 26.56 -0.97 6.33
CA SER A 43 25.49 -1.05 5.36
C SER A 43 24.30 -1.79 5.97
N PHE A 44 23.21 -1.07 6.21
CA PHE A 44 22.04 -1.65 6.87
C PHE A 44 20.87 -1.72 5.89
N ASN A 45 20.53 -2.93 5.45
CA ASN A 45 19.28 -3.22 4.78
C ASN A 45 18.62 -4.50 5.33
N PRO A 46 18.33 -4.56 6.65
CA PRO A 46 17.83 -5.77 7.31
C PRO A 46 16.44 -6.21 6.79
N ASP A 47 15.79 -5.32 6.05
CA ASP A 47 14.46 -5.44 5.50
C ASP A 47 14.44 -5.80 4.00
N SER A 48 15.64 -5.98 3.42
CA SER A 48 15.90 -6.31 2.02
C SER A 48 15.29 -5.35 1.01
N VAL A 49 15.18 -4.06 1.34
CA VAL A 49 14.63 -3.01 0.46
C VAL A 49 15.28 -3.06 -0.92
N MET A 50 14.43 -3.06 -1.94
CA MET A 50 14.80 -2.95 -3.35
C MET A 50 14.38 -1.57 -3.87
N TRP A 51 15.13 -1.04 -4.82
CA TRP A 51 14.71 0.12 -5.63
C TRP A 51 14.43 -0.32 -7.07
N ASP A 52 13.48 0.33 -7.73
CA ASP A 52 13.20 0.08 -9.14
C ASP A 52 14.06 0.99 -10.02
N THR A 53 15.03 0.40 -10.71
CA THR A 53 15.97 1.12 -11.58
C THR A 53 15.37 1.48 -12.94
N CYS A 54 14.20 0.93 -13.30
CA CYS A 54 13.52 1.25 -14.54
C CYS A 54 12.61 2.47 -14.41
N VAL A 55 12.32 2.92 -13.19
CA VAL A 55 11.62 4.19 -12.97
C VAL A 55 12.60 5.33 -13.24
N THR A 56 12.42 5.97 -14.40
CA THR A 56 13.22 7.11 -14.82
C THR A 56 12.67 8.40 -14.20
N GLY A 57 13.41 9.01 -13.28
CA GLY A 57 13.05 10.25 -12.62
C GLY A 57 13.92 10.50 -11.39
N ASP A 58 13.76 11.66 -10.75
CA ASP A 58 14.53 12.00 -9.54
C ASP A 58 14.05 11.22 -8.30
N HIS A 59 12.93 10.50 -8.39
CA HIS A 59 12.31 9.80 -7.27
C HIS A 59 12.54 8.30 -7.36
N LYS A 60 12.98 7.71 -6.25
CA LYS A 60 13.27 6.27 -6.13
C LYS A 60 12.00 5.55 -5.69
N VAL A 61 11.52 4.61 -6.48
CA VAL A 61 10.42 3.73 -6.08
C VAL A 61 10.99 2.56 -5.30
N LEU A 62 10.59 2.44 -4.04
CA LEU A 62 11.12 1.44 -3.12
C LEU A 62 10.11 0.32 -2.88
N TYR A 63 10.64 -0.89 -2.78
CA TYR A 63 9.91 -2.11 -2.47
C TYR A 63 10.53 -2.75 -1.24
N ALA A 64 9.70 -3.22 -0.31
CA ALA A 64 10.19 -3.88 0.89
C ALA A 64 9.50 -5.21 1.12
N TYR A 65 10.24 -6.10 1.79
CA TYR A 65 9.73 -7.38 2.24
C TYR A 65 9.20 -7.31 3.69
N LYS A 66 9.81 -6.43 4.50
CA LYS A 66 9.58 -6.20 5.95
C LYS A 66 10.04 -4.77 6.29
N TRP A 67 9.73 -4.15 7.42
CA TRP A 67 8.53 -4.28 8.26
C TRP A 67 7.71 -3.00 8.14
N TYR A 68 6.40 -3.13 8.05
CA TYR A 68 5.48 -1.99 8.15
C TYR A 68 5.03 -1.85 9.59
N TYR A 69 5.07 -0.64 10.12
CA TYR A 69 4.69 -0.33 11.48
C TYR A 69 3.25 0.17 11.53
N VAL A 70 2.46 -0.37 12.47
CA VAL A 70 1.11 0.09 12.75
C VAL A 70 0.85 0.24 14.25
N ILE A 71 0.05 1.24 14.64
CA ILE A 71 -0.55 1.31 15.99
C ILE A 71 -2.05 1.07 15.88
N LEU A 72 -2.51 -0.05 16.46
CA LEU A 72 -3.92 -0.42 16.45
C LEU A 72 -4.71 0.37 17.51
N PRO A 73 -6.05 0.44 17.44
CA PRO A 73 -6.89 0.98 18.52
C PRO A 73 -6.72 0.23 19.86
N VAL A 74 -7.04 0.90 20.97
CA VAL A 74 -7.04 0.29 22.31
C VAL A 74 -7.97 -0.92 22.32
N GLY A 75 -7.49 -2.07 22.80
CA GLY A 75 -8.28 -3.29 22.91
C GLY A 75 -8.50 -4.06 21.61
N ALA A 76 -7.94 -3.61 20.47
CA ALA A 76 -8.08 -4.33 19.19
C ALA A 76 -7.48 -5.74 19.24
N LEU A 77 -6.35 -5.91 19.95
CA LEU A 77 -5.72 -7.19 20.22
C LEU A 77 -5.36 -7.27 21.70
N ASN A 78 -5.87 -8.28 22.39
CA ASN A 78 -5.49 -8.57 23.77
C ASN A 78 -4.41 -9.65 23.78
N VAL A 79 -3.19 -9.24 24.14
CA VAL A 79 -2.03 -10.11 24.20
C VAL A 79 -1.58 -10.20 25.66
N PRO A 80 -1.42 -11.41 26.23
CA PRO A 80 -0.83 -11.55 27.55
C PRO A 80 0.58 -11.00 27.60
N TRP A 81 1.01 -10.57 28.79
CA TRP A 81 2.40 -10.20 29.03
C TRP A 81 3.36 -11.31 28.60
N ALA A 82 4.47 -10.93 27.98
CA ALA A 82 5.61 -11.80 27.76
C ALA A 82 6.93 -11.01 27.91
N PRO A 83 8.07 -11.68 28.15
CA PRO A 83 9.38 -11.02 28.11
C PRO A 83 9.60 -10.23 26.82
N GLY A 84 10.34 -9.11 26.88
CA GLY A 84 10.51 -8.20 25.75
C GLY A 84 11.18 -8.80 24.51
N ASP A 85 11.94 -9.89 24.66
CA ASP A 85 12.56 -10.65 23.56
C ASP A 85 11.64 -11.72 22.95
N SER A 86 10.40 -11.85 23.46
CA SER A 86 9.43 -12.82 22.98
C SER A 86 8.93 -12.48 21.57
N LEU A 87 8.88 -13.48 20.70
CA LEU A 87 8.31 -13.34 19.37
C LEU A 87 6.81 -13.67 19.41
N ILE A 88 5.97 -12.65 19.52
CA ILE A 88 4.51 -12.81 19.48
C ILE A 88 3.99 -12.46 18.10
N TYR A 89 3.44 -13.47 17.42
CA TYR A 89 2.76 -13.31 16.13
C TYR A 89 1.24 -13.42 16.27
N ARG A 90 0.51 -12.65 15.46
CA ARG A 90 -0.95 -12.70 15.35
C ARG A 90 -1.37 -12.56 13.88
N ASP A 91 -2.52 -13.13 13.61
CA ASP A 91 -3.28 -12.93 12.37
C ASP A 91 -4.25 -11.75 12.59
N TRP A 92 -4.62 -11.04 11.52
CA TRP A 92 -5.63 -9.98 11.63
C TRP A 92 -6.99 -10.53 12.09
N ARG A 93 -7.25 -11.82 11.88
CA ARG A 93 -8.45 -12.52 12.35
C ARG A 93 -8.51 -12.63 13.88
N ASP A 94 -7.37 -12.50 14.57
CA ASP A 94 -7.28 -12.48 16.04
C ASP A 94 -7.78 -11.15 16.63
N ILE A 95 -7.96 -10.11 15.81
CA ILE A 95 -8.51 -8.82 16.23
C ILE A 95 -9.92 -9.04 16.77
N ASP A 96 -10.23 -8.42 17.90
CA ASP A 96 -11.55 -8.55 18.52
C ASP A 96 -12.67 -8.22 17.51
N SER A 97 -13.69 -9.08 17.44
CA SER A 97 -14.75 -9.00 16.45
C SER A 97 -15.58 -7.71 16.52
N SER A 98 -15.52 -6.98 17.63
CA SER A 98 -16.15 -5.65 17.75
C SER A 98 -15.48 -4.59 16.87
N PHE A 99 -14.23 -4.78 16.43
CA PHE A 99 -13.52 -3.87 15.52
C PHE A 99 -13.78 -4.23 14.05
N THR A 100 -15.05 -4.21 13.64
CA THR A 100 -15.49 -4.66 12.30
C THR A 100 -14.78 -3.90 11.17
N GLU A 101 -14.66 -2.58 11.26
CA GLU A 101 -13.99 -1.76 10.23
C GLU A 101 -12.50 -2.11 10.08
N LEU A 102 -11.82 -2.31 11.20
CA LEU A 102 -10.40 -2.69 11.22
C LEU A 102 -10.18 -4.07 10.60
N ARG A 103 -11.04 -5.04 10.95
CA ARG A 103 -11.00 -6.39 10.37
C ARG A 103 -11.28 -6.38 8.88
N ASN A 104 -12.29 -5.61 8.43
CA ASN A 104 -12.58 -5.45 7.01
C ASN A 104 -11.41 -4.81 6.26
N GLY A 105 -10.79 -3.78 6.84
CA GLY A 105 -9.59 -3.14 6.29
C GLY A 105 -8.45 -4.13 6.10
N PHE A 106 -8.12 -4.91 7.14
CA PHE A 106 -7.08 -5.93 7.03
C PHE A 106 -7.44 -7.07 6.07
N GLN A 107 -8.70 -7.46 5.97
CA GLN A 107 -9.15 -8.42 4.97
C GLN A 107 -8.95 -7.88 3.55
N LEU A 108 -9.21 -6.59 3.31
CA LEU A 108 -8.93 -5.95 2.02
C LEU A 108 -7.43 -5.90 1.71
N ILE A 109 -6.59 -5.67 2.72
CA ILE A 109 -5.12 -5.78 2.59
C ILE A 109 -4.73 -7.20 2.17
N GLU A 110 -5.21 -8.23 2.87
CA GLU A 110 -4.90 -9.62 2.56
C GLU A 110 -5.38 -10.03 1.16
N ASN A 111 -6.58 -9.60 0.76
CA ASN A 111 -7.10 -9.87 -0.57
C ASN A 111 -6.27 -9.20 -1.68
N LYS A 112 -5.67 -8.05 -1.41
CA LYS A 112 -4.92 -7.26 -2.40
C LYS A 112 -3.44 -7.66 -2.48
N PHE A 113 -2.80 -7.86 -1.34
CA PHE A 113 -1.36 -8.06 -1.22
C PHE A 113 -0.99 -9.48 -0.77
N GLY A 114 -1.98 -10.35 -0.60
CA GLY A 114 -1.77 -11.70 -0.09
C GLY A 114 -1.61 -11.77 1.42
N PRO A 115 -1.38 -12.98 1.94
CA PRO A 115 -1.24 -13.22 3.38
C PRO A 115 -0.13 -12.40 4.01
N PHE A 116 -0.36 -12.00 5.26
CA PHE A 116 0.63 -11.31 6.07
C PHE A 116 0.55 -11.75 7.53
N ILE A 117 1.62 -11.51 8.27
CA ILE A 117 1.68 -11.75 9.71
C ILE A 117 1.91 -10.45 10.45
N MET A 118 1.33 -10.33 11.64
CA MET A 118 1.59 -9.24 12.56
C MET A 118 2.48 -9.71 13.70
N LYS A 119 3.53 -8.97 14.02
CA LYS A 119 4.44 -9.23 15.14
C LYS A 119 4.34 -8.10 16.15
N LYS A 120 4.13 -8.42 17.42
CA LYS A 120 4.12 -7.44 18.50
C LYS A 120 5.49 -6.77 18.62
N GLN A 121 5.53 -5.43 18.76
CA GLN A 121 6.81 -4.72 18.94
C GLN A 121 7.33 -4.81 20.38
N TYR A 122 6.45 -4.60 21.36
CA TYR A 122 6.77 -4.62 22.80
C TYR A 122 5.88 -5.64 23.51
N PRO A 123 6.30 -6.91 23.63
CA PRO A 123 5.54 -7.97 24.30
C PRO A 123 5.35 -7.78 25.81
N ASP A 124 6.24 -6.98 26.43
CA ASP A 124 6.31 -6.71 27.86
C ASP A 124 5.42 -5.55 28.31
N GLU A 125 4.82 -4.82 27.36
CA GLU A 125 3.91 -3.71 27.59
C GLU A 125 2.45 -4.19 27.71
N ILE A 126 1.90 -4.20 28.93
CA ILE A 126 0.53 -4.66 29.22
C ILE A 126 -0.51 -3.55 29.31
N ASP A 127 -0.08 -2.30 29.51
CA ASP A 127 -1.00 -1.18 29.60
C ASP A 127 -1.62 -0.94 28.22
N THR A 128 -2.85 -1.41 28.02
CA THR A 128 -3.55 -1.35 26.73
C THR A 128 -3.80 0.08 26.24
N SER A 129 -3.63 1.08 27.10
CA SER A 129 -3.71 2.49 26.73
C SER A 129 -2.38 3.03 26.16
N SER A 130 -1.26 2.37 26.47
CA SER A 130 0.08 2.77 26.01
C SER A 130 0.24 2.54 24.50
N ILE A 131 1.03 3.40 23.84
CA ILE A 131 1.36 3.21 22.42
C ILE A 131 2.12 1.88 22.22
N GLY A 132 2.99 1.52 23.16
CA GLY A 132 3.80 0.30 23.07
C GLY A 132 2.95 -0.97 23.02
N SER A 133 1.94 -1.10 23.88
CA SER A 133 1.01 -2.25 23.90
C SER A 133 0.12 -2.32 22.65
N ARG A 134 0.07 -1.25 21.85
CA ARG A 134 -0.70 -1.14 20.60
C ARG A 134 0.16 -1.18 19.33
N SER A 135 1.48 -1.25 19.48
CA SER A 135 2.45 -1.23 18.39
C SER A 135 2.70 -2.61 17.79
N TRP A 136 2.60 -2.71 16.47
CA TRP A 136 2.74 -3.96 15.70
C TRP A 136 3.55 -3.75 14.42
N TYR A 137 4.25 -4.81 14.02
CA TYR A 137 4.93 -4.90 12.74
C TYR A 137 4.20 -5.85 11.80
N ILE A 138 3.98 -5.45 10.56
CA ILE A 138 3.37 -6.24 9.51
C ILE A 138 4.45 -6.69 8.53
N LYS A 139 4.39 -7.96 8.14
CA LYS A 139 5.23 -8.56 7.11
C LYS A 139 4.37 -9.31 6.12
N PHE A 140 4.68 -9.13 4.83
CA PHE A 140 4.13 -9.90 3.72
C PHE A 140 5.08 -11.02 3.26
N GLU A 141 4.59 -11.93 2.43
CA GLU A 141 5.39 -13.02 1.84
C GLU A 141 6.11 -12.64 0.55
N GLU A 142 5.88 -11.43 0.03
CA GLU A 142 6.45 -10.91 -1.21
C GLU A 142 6.92 -9.46 -1.05
N TYR A 143 7.61 -8.94 -2.07
CA TYR A 143 8.01 -7.53 -2.14
C TYR A 143 6.85 -6.68 -2.63
N PHE A 144 6.51 -5.66 -1.85
CA PHE A 144 5.52 -4.68 -2.25
C PHE A 144 6.10 -3.27 -2.24
N ASN A 145 5.56 -2.44 -3.13
CA ASN A 145 5.83 -1.01 -3.14
C ASN A 145 5.49 -0.46 -1.74
N ILE A 146 6.46 0.21 -1.11
CA ILE A 146 6.35 0.64 0.29
C ILE A 146 5.18 1.60 0.47
N ASP A 147 5.09 2.60 -0.41
CA ASP A 147 4.07 3.66 -0.34
C ASP A 147 2.67 3.10 -0.53
N SER A 148 2.51 2.13 -1.43
CA SER A 148 1.24 1.43 -1.63
C SER A 148 0.75 0.77 -0.35
N ILE A 149 1.60 -0.01 0.34
CA ILE A 149 1.20 -0.66 1.58
C ILE A 149 0.84 0.35 2.66
N VAL A 150 1.70 1.37 2.88
CA VAL A 150 1.46 2.42 3.87
C VAL A 150 0.15 3.15 3.59
N TYR A 151 -0.13 3.46 2.33
CA TYR A 151 -1.37 4.10 1.93
C TYR A 151 -2.60 3.25 2.24
N TYR A 152 -2.62 1.98 1.83
CA TYR A 152 -3.77 1.11 2.05
C TYR A 152 -4.03 0.86 3.54
N LEU A 153 -2.98 0.70 4.35
CA LEU A 153 -3.09 0.62 5.80
C LEU A 153 -3.64 1.93 6.39
N GLY A 154 -3.16 3.08 5.91
CA GLY A 154 -3.65 4.42 6.29
C GLY A 154 -5.09 4.73 5.89
N GLY A 155 -5.72 3.89 5.05
CA GLY A 155 -7.12 4.03 4.67
C GLY A 155 -8.12 3.64 5.77
N PHE A 156 -7.69 2.84 6.75
CA PHE A 156 -8.54 2.38 7.86
C PHE A 156 -7.84 2.42 9.23
N ILE A 157 -6.56 2.75 9.27
CA ILE A 157 -5.79 3.10 10.47
C ILE A 157 -5.40 4.57 10.32
N ASP A 158 -5.38 5.33 11.42
CA ASP A 158 -4.92 6.72 11.40
C ASP A 158 -3.53 6.81 10.73
N PRO A 159 -3.36 7.61 9.67
CA PRO A 159 -2.08 7.69 8.93
C PRO A 159 -0.88 8.09 9.81
N ARG A 160 -1.09 8.79 10.94
CA ARG A 160 -0.02 9.10 11.90
C ARG A 160 0.56 7.87 12.58
N TYR A 161 -0.16 6.76 12.49
CA TYR A 161 0.13 5.48 13.13
C TYR A 161 0.49 4.39 12.13
N VAL A 162 0.74 4.75 10.86
CA VAL A 162 1.17 3.82 9.84
C VAL A 162 2.45 4.36 9.22
N SER A 163 3.48 3.53 9.17
CA SER A 163 4.70 3.88 8.47
C SER A 163 5.43 2.63 8.02
N TYR A 164 6.42 2.81 7.17
CA TYR A 164 7.47 1.83 7.03
C TYR A 164 8.46 2.01 8.20
N ASP A 165 8.85 0.94 8.90
CA ASP A 165 9.75 1.02 10.07
C ASP A 165 11.15 1.53 9.70
N MET A 166 11.45 1.64 8.39
CA MET A 166 12.60 2.36 7.85
C MET A 166 13.95 1.88 8.42
N ARG A 167 14.09 0.58 8.73
CA ARG A 167 15.36 0.05 9.26
C ARG A 167 16.51 0.15 8.25
N ALA A 168 16.20 0.24 6.97
CA ALA A 168 17.19 0.48 5.91
C ALA A 168 17.66 1.96 5.83
N TYR A 169 16.91 2.91 6.39
CA TYR A 169 17.06 4.33 6.05
C TYR A 169 17.93 5.14 7.03
N ARG A 170 18.28 4.62 8.21
CA ARG A 170 18.99 5.42 9.24
C ARG A 170 20.39 5.94 8.87
N LEU A 171 20.89 5.72 7.64
CA LEU A 171 22.16 6.27 7.14
C LEU A 171 22.09 6.83 5.70
N ALA A 172 20.90 6.93 5.08
CA ALA A 172 20.76 7.51 3.73
C ALA A 172 20.68 9.05 3.71
N ASP A 173 20.27 9.68 4.83
CA ASP A 173 20.18 11.15 4.94
C ASP A 173 21.53 11.89 4.90
N ASN A 174 22.67 11.17 4.92
CA ASN A 174 23.99 11.78 4.77
C ASN A 174 24.48 11.87 3.31
N VAL A 175 23.64 11.56 2.32
CA VAL A 175 23.95 11.77 0.90
C VAL A 175 23.10 12.92 0.36
N ASN A 176 23.44 14.16 0.77
CA ASN A 176 23.20 15.41 0.03
C ASN A 176 21.92 15.50 -0.84
N ASP A 177 20.76 15.09 -0.34
CA ASP A 177 19.49 15.23 -1.07
C ASP A 177 18.76 16.52 -0.67
N THR A 178 19.53 17.62 -0.55
CA THR A 178 18.97 18.97 -0.38
C THR A 178 18.36 19.54 -1.67
N ASN A 179 18.28 18.75 -2.74
CA ASN A 179 17.82 19.19 -4.06
C ASN A 179 16.67 18.37 -4.64
N ALA A 180 15.97 17.54 -3.85
CA ALA A 180 14.67 17.02 -4.26
C ALA A 180 13.66 18.18 -4.33
N ILE A 181 13.71 18.94 -5.42
CA ILE A 181 12.70 19.91 -5.81
C ILE A 181 11.43 19.09 -5.97
N LEU A 182 10.55 19.15 -4.97
CA LEU A 182 9.19 18.62 -5.07
C LEU A 182 8.61 19.16 -6.38
N LYS A 183 8.45 18.31 -7.39
CA LYS A 183 7.72 18.73 -8.59
C LYS A 183 6.33 19.14 -8.11
N PRO A 184 5.87 20.36 -8.41
CA PRO A 184 4.56 20.79 -7.97
C PRO A 184 3.52 19.88 -8.62
N LEU A 185 2.44 19.56 -7.90
CA LEU A 185 1.26 18.92 -8.48
C LEU A 185 0.81 19.73 -9.71
N ILE A 186 0.68 19.07 -10.85
CA ILE A 186 0.22 19.67 -12.11
C ILE A 186 -1.12 19.02 -12.47
N ILE A 187 -2.11 19.87 -12.75
CA ILE A 187 -3.42 19.43 -13.23
C ILE A 187 -3.71 20.16 -14.54
N ASN A 188 -3.97 19.40 -15.60
CA ASN A 188 -4.41 19.90 -16.88
C ASN A 188 -5.80 19.36 -17.22
N LEU A 189 -6.61 20.19 -17.90
CA LEU A 189 -8.00 19.87 -18.23
C LEU A 189 -8.22 20.00 -19.73
N TYR A 190 -8.75 18.96 -20.36
CA TYR A 190 -9.01 18.95 -21.80
C TYR A 190 -10.32 18.20 -22.14
N PRO A 191 -11.11 18.66 -23.13
CA PRO A 191 -11.03 19.98 -23.74
C PRO A 191 -11.53 21.09 -22.79
N ASN A 192 -11.15 22.34 -23.07
CA ASN A 192 -11.68 23.50 -22.37
C ASN A 192 -11.82 24.67 -23.37
N PRO A 193 -13.04 25.08 -23.76
CA PRO A 193 -14.35 24.62 -23.24
C PRO A 193 -14.64 23.14 -23.54
N SER A 194 -15.49 22.52 -22.73
CA SER A 194 -15.97 21.14 -22.91
C SER A 194 -17.47 21.08 -23.17
N ASP A 195 -17.94 19.99 -23.75
CA ASP A 195 -19.37 19.65 -23.89
C ASP A 195 -19.94 18.94 -22.63
N GLY A 196 -19.18 18.94 -21.54
CA GLY A 196 -19.47 18.18 -20.32
C GLY A 196 -18.66 16.90 -20.19
N TYR A 197 -17.85 16.49 -21.18
CA TYR A 197 -16.85 15.43 -21.00
C TYR A 197 -15.45 16.04 -20.90
N ILE A 198 -14.74 15.79 -19.80
CA ILE A 198 -13.37 16.29 -19.60
C ILE A 198 -12.42 15.16 -19.21
N ILE A 199 -11.18 15.29 -19.66
CA ILE A 199 -10.00 14.54 -19.24
C ILE A 199 -9.25 15.42 -18.25
N VAL A 200 -9.06 14.90 -17.05
CA VAL A 200 -8.14 15.45 -16.05
C VAL A 200 -6.82 14.70 -16.19
N ASP A 201 -5.82 15.37 -16.74
CA ASP A 201 -4.44 14.90 -16.76
C ASP A 201 -3.76 15.37 -15.47
N PHE A 202 -3.54 14.42 -14.58
CA PHE A 202 -3.11 14.62 -13.22
C PHE A 202 -1.68 14.11 -13.06
N TYR A 203 -0.74 15.01 -12.76
CA TYR A 203 0.64 14.68 -12.48
C TYR A 203 1.00 15.07 -11.04
N ASP A 204 1.13 14.07 -10.18
CA ASP A 204 1.49 14.22 -8.78
C ASP A 204 2.50 13.16 -8.39
N ASN A 205 3.54 13.57 -7.65
CA ASN A 205 4.51 12.66 -7.06
C ASN A 205 4.03 12.11 -5.70
N LYS A 206 2.90 12.60 -5.19
CA LYS A 206 2.23 12.05 -4.00
C LYS A 206 1.25 10.97 -4.43
N TYR A 207 1.51 9.75 -3.96
CA TYR A 207 0.59 8.63 -4.08
C TYR A 207 -0.46 8.68 -2.96
N GLY A 208 -1.67 8.20 -3.27
CA GLY A 208 -2.72 8.04 -2.27
C GLY A 208 -4.09 8.53 -2.72
N LEU A 209 -4.94 8.86 -1.75
CA LEU A 209 -6.33 9.25 -2.01
C LEU A 209 -6.34 10.70 -2.45
N HIS A 210 -6.81 10.93 -3.67
CA HIS A 210 -7.08 12.25 -4.19
C HIS A 210 -8.58 12.45 -4.32
N GLU A 211 -9.02 13.65 -3.97
CA GLU A 211 -10.39 14.09 -4.15
C GLU A 211 -10.43 15.25 -5.13
N ILE A 212 -11.15 15.06 -6.22
CA ILE A 212 -11.51 16.11 -7.17
C ILE A 212 -12.88 16.63 -6.76
N GLU A 213 -12.94 17.92 -6.46
CA GLU A 213 -14.17 18.65 -6.18
C GLU A 213 -14.44 19.64 -7.31
N ILE A 214 -15.67 19.71 -7.82
CA ILE A 214 -16.08 20.71 -8.82
C ILE A 214 -17.02 21.71 -8.16
N TYR A 215 -16.73 22.99 -8.35
CA TYR A 215 -17.52 24.11 -7.86
C TYR A 215 -18.06 24.95 -9.01
N ASN A 216 -19.24 25.54 -8.82
CA ASN A 216 -19.79 26.55 -9.74
C ASN A 216 -19.29 27.97 -9.40
N GLU A 217 -19.74 28.97 -10.15
CA GLU A 217 -19.35 30.39 -9.99
C GLU A 217 -19.75 31.04 -8.66
N ILE A 218 -20.69 30.45 -7.92
CA ILE A 218 -21.10 30.88 -6.57
C ILE A 218 -20.46 30.02 -5.47
N ASN A 219 -19.42 29.25 -5.80
CA ASN A 219 -18.66 28.39 -4.88
C ASN A 219 -19.47 27.26 -4.21
N ASN A 220 -20.55 26.80 -4.85
CA ASN A 220 -21.25 25.59 -4.43
C ASN A 220 -20.57 24.36 -5.05
N LYS A 221 -20.28 23.34 -4.23
CA LYS A 221 -19.79 22.04 -4.72
C LYS A 221 -20.90 21.32 -5.47
N VAL A 222 -20.69 21.04 -6.75
CA VAL A 222 -21.66 20.42 -7.67
C VAL A 222 -21.28 19.00 -8.09
N TYR A 223 -20.02 18.59 -7.87
CA TYR A 223 -19.55 17.23 -8.13
C TYR A 223 -18.34 16.90 -7.26
N GLN A 224 -18.17 15.62 -6.97
CA GLN A 224 -17.04 15.08 -6.21
C GLN A 224 -16.66 13.72 -6.79
N TYR A 225 -15.35 13.49 -6.94
CA TYR A 225 -14.80 12.23 -7.41
C TYR A 225 -13.52 11.90 -6.64
N SER A 226 -13.42 10.68 -6.14
CA SER A 226 -12.24 10.19 -5.44
C SER A 226 -11.54 9.13 -6.26
N PHE A 227 -10.21 9.21 -6.33
CA PHE A 227 -9.38 8.23 -7.02
C PHE A 227 -8.09 7.97 -6.25
N ILE A 228 -7.45 6.85 -6.58
CA ILE A 228 -6.16 6.47 -6.00
C ILE A 228 -5.08 6.85 -7.01
N ASN A 229 -4.19 7.75 -6.61
CA ASN A 229 -2.98 8.01 -7.36
C ASN A 229 -1.94 6.94 -7.08
N SER A 230 -1.72 6.02 -8.02
CA SER A 230 -0.69 4.96 -7.92
C SER A 230 0.51 5.18 -8.84
N ASN A 231 0.42 6.16 -9.75
CA ASN A 231 1.40 6.40 -10.81
C ASN A 231 1.64 7.91 -10.93
N ASP A 232 2.81 8.33 -11.41
CA ASP A 232 3.13 9.76 -11.53
C ASP A 232 2.20 10.55 -12.46
N ASN A 233 1.56 9.86 -13.41
CA ASN A 233 0.55 10.43 -14.31
C ASN A 233 -0.70 9.54 -14.29
N ILE A 234 -1.85 10.18 -14.08
CA ILE A 234 -3.16 9.56 -14.24
C ILE A 234 -4.05 10.43 -15.13
N MET A 235 -4.72 9.78 -16.09
CA MET A 235 -5.79 10.38 -16.86
C MET A 235 -7.15 9.93 -16.32
N ILE A 236 -7.98 10.88 -15.92
CA ILE A 236 -9.32 10.63 -15.39
C ILE A 236 -10.35 11.20 -16.36
N ASN A 237 -11.26 10.34 -16.82
CA ASN A 237 -12.39 10.75 -17.64
C ASN A 237 -13.58 11.09 -16.74
N LEU A 238 -14.00 12.35 -16.72
CA LEU A 238 -15.17 12.81 -15.96
C LEU A 238 -16.34 13.11 -16.91
N ASN A 239 -17.49 12.52 -16.62
CA ASN A 239 -18.76 12.85 -17.27
C ASN A 239 -19.53 13.86 -16.40
N LEU A 240 -19.50 15.11 -16.83
CA LEU A 240 -20.17 16.27 -16.24
C LEU A 240 -21.29 16.79 -17.14
N SER A 241 -21.77 15.99 -18.09
CA SER A 241 -22.83 16.37 -19.05
C SER A 241 -24.18 16.62 -18.40
N PHE A 242 -24.36 16.32 -17.12
CA PHE A 242 -25.55 16.70 -16.34
C PHE A 242 -25.50 18.15 -15.83
N LEU A 243 -24.33 18.80 -15.81
CA LEU A 243 -24.19 20.19 -15.38
C LEU A 243 -24.63 21.16 -16.50
N PRO A 244 -25.26 22.31 -16.18
CA PRO A 244 -25.64 23.31 -17.19
C PRO A 244 -24.41 24.01 -17.79
N ASN A 245 -24.61 24.68 -18.94
CA ASN A 245 -23.58 25.53 -19.55
C ASN A 245 -23.16 26.61 -18.54
N GLY A 246 -21.85 26.81 -18.35
CA GLY A 246 -21.36 27.73 -17.34
C GLY A 246 -19.87 27.59 -17.02
N LEU A 247 -19.43 28.42 -16.06
CA LEU A 247 -18.08 28.46 -15.53
C LEU A 247 -17.95 27.56 -14.30
N TYR A 248 -16.90 26.73 -14.28
CA TYR A 248 -16.63 25.81 -13.18
C TYR A 248 -15.17 25.82 -12.73
N PHE A 249 -14.94 25.37 -11.51
CA PHE A 249 -13.64 25.26 -10.87
C PHE A 249 -13.43 23.83 -10.37
N LEU A 250 -12.43 23.15 -10.90
CA LEU A 250 -11.92 21.90 -10.37
C LEU A 250 -10.91 22.19 -9.26
N LYS A 251 -11.07 21.55 -8.10
CA LYS A 251 -10.19 21.67 -6.95
C LYS A 251 -9.65 20.29 -6.53
N ASN A 252 -8.36 20.23 -6.24
CA ASN A 252 -7.71 19.10 -5.58
C ASN A 252 -6.69 19.66 -4.57
N GLY A 253 -6.95 19.48 -3.28
CA GLY A 253 -6.17 20.14 -2.23
C GLY A 253 -6.17 21.66 -2.37
N SER A 254 -4.98 22.24 -2.53
CA SER A 254 -4.78 23.68 -2.74
C SER A 254 -4.80 24.11 -4.22
N ILE A 255 -4.86 23.18 -5.16
CA ILE A 255 -4.84 23.50 -6.59
C ILE A 255 -6.25 23.66 -7.13
N ILE A 256 -6.44 24.76 -7.87
CA ILE A 256 -7.71 25.09 -8.51
C ILE A 256 -7.46 25.30 -10.01
N LYS A 257 -8.27 24.69 -10.85
CA LYS A 257 -8.26 24.85 -12.30
C LYS A 257 -9.64 25.24 -12.80
N LYS A 258 -9.69 26.31 -13.59
CA LYS A 258 -10.91 26.83 -14.20
C LYS A 258 -11.20 26.10 -15.51
N PHE A 259 -12.46 25.75 -15.75
CA PHE A 259 -12.93 25.26 -17.05
C PHE A 259 -14.36 25.72 -17.35
N ILE A 260 -14.76 25.61 -18.61
CA ILE A 260 -16.07 26.04 -19.10
C ILE A 260 -16.80 24.84 -19.70
N ILE A 261 -18.09 24.69 -19.38
CA ILE A 261 -19.00 23.77 -20.07
C ILE A 261 -19.84 24.58 -21.05
N LEU A 262 -19.81 24.20 -22.32
CA LEU A 262 -20.56 24.79 -23.42
C LEU A 262 -21.02 23.68 -24.39
N LYS A 263 -22.28 23.26 -24.25
CA LYS A 263 -22.99 22.33 -25.13
C LYS A 263 -23.72 23.07 -26.24
#